data_AF-A0A6G1GJD8-F1
#
_entry.id   AF-A0A6G1GJD8-F1
#
_cell.length_a   1.000
_cell.length_b   1.000
_cell.length_c   1.000
_cell.angle_alpha   90.00
_cell.angle_beta   90.00
_cell.angle_gamma   90.00
#
_symmetry.space_group_name_H-M   'P 1'
#
loop_
_entity.id
_entity.type
_entity.pdbx_description
1 polymer ?
#
loop_
_entity_poly.entity_id
_entity_poly.type
_entity_poly.pdbx_seq_one_letter_code
_entity_poly.pdbx_strand_id
1 'polypeptide(L)'
;MRHHSRAAERRGDDADDLEEPLVDTTVAIPLRSKRTERKHKKKQLSTKPNADPKSLFHLPSELFLEILSYLRPSDIYALSCLSKAVREFVLANEIFICKEIVSWRYPILKKSFPRPVSLSSVSTTARAALHSPARQSNRKQASYQHISPPHPYEVCTCMTCTFAWNNLNLILDFAHFQPKLRSQQPIPIVARGQHPAWNTQLLGEHATVVRNAAHSPLAHARILQHHLRSTTLSVAHHAANASNRRRRFRMTAKDEKSETDHWLGRSGPPSTDFPWSRDHYYMLEAWVPNRGWNGQEGRWMYLDEAMHSRDIEMLQHWMGTWTDQAQVRDRGEGEEHDDGRQNETATESSAVQT
;
A
#
# COMPACT_ATOMS: atom_id res chain seq x y z
N MET A 1 -15.88 -76.92 -22.82
CA MET A 1 -15.69 -78.23 -22.14
C MET A 1 -14.53 -78.96 -22.81
N ARG A 2 -13.61 -79.51 -22.01
CA ARG A 2 -12.51 -80.45 -22.32
C ARG A 2 -11.23 -79.92 -22.97
N HIS A 3 -10.25 -79.71 -22.09
CA HIS A 3 -8.88 -80.23 -22.09
C HIS A 3 -8.39 -81.01 -23.34
N HIS A 4 -7.12 -80.79 -23.73
CA HIS A 4 -6.04 -81.69 -23.28
C HIS A 4 -4.65 -81.05 -23.36
N SER A 5 -3.86 -81.40 -22.35
CA SER A 5 -2.48 -81.05 -22.07
C SER A 5 -1.52 -82.01 -22.80
N ARG A 6 -0.35 -81.54 -23.24
CA ARG A 6 0.96 -82.02 -22.74
C ARG A 6 2.15 -81.34 -23.44
N ALA A 7 3.17 -81.13 -22.61
CA ALA A 7 4.47 -80.54 -22.87
C ALA A 7 5.46 -81.46 -23.59
N ALA A 8 6.54 -80.87 -24.10
CA ALA A 8 7.86 -81.49 -24.12
C ALA A 8 8.96 -80.41 -24.22
N GLU A 9 9.79 -80.32 -23.18
CA GLU A 9 11.16 -79.77 -23.23
C GLU A 9 12.14 -80.84 -23.73
N ARG A 10 13.26 -80.43 -24.35
CA ARG A 10 14.64 -80.82 -23.98
C ARG A 10 15.70 -80.26 -24.95
N ARG A 11 16.74 -79.63 -24.36
CA ARG A 11 18.21 -79.68 -24.62
C ARG A 11 18.70 -79.43 -26.07
N GLY A 12 19.77 -78.70 -26.38
CA GLY A 12 20.97 -78.23 -25.67
C GLY A 12 22.11 -78.12 -26.72
N ASP A 13 23.19 -77.43 -26.37
CA ASP A 13 24.51 -77.32 -27.02
C ASP A 13 24.81 -76.13 -27.96
N ASP A 14 25.95 -75.53 -27.61
CA ASP A 14 26.67 -74.37 -28.10
C ASP A 14 27.29 -74.53 -29.49
N ALA A 15 27.38 -73.44 -30.25
CA ALA A 15 28.59 -73.06 -30.99
C ALA A 15 28.42 -71.66 -31.60
N ASP A 16 29.44 -70.83 -31.38
CA ASP A 16 29.70 -69.55 -32.04
C ASP A 16 29.37 -69.56 -33.53
N ASP A 17 28.49 -68.65 -33.94
CA ASP A 17 28.62 -67.98 -35.24
C ASP A 17 28.38 -66.48 -35.01
N LEU A 18 29.39 -65.72 -35.41
CA LEU A 18 29.60 -64.31 -35.17
C LEU A 18 28.49 -63.47 -35.81
N GLU A 19 27.51 -63.03 -35.01
CA GLU A 19 26.55 -62.01 -35.41
C GLU A 19 27.24 -60.63 -35.36
N GLU A 20 28.02 -60.33 -36.41
CA GLU A 20 28.45 -58.96 -36.66
C GLU A 20 27.20 -58.06 -36.79
N PRO A 21 27.10 -56.95 -36.04
CA PRO A 21 25.97 -56.05 -36.17
C PRO A 21 25.98 -55.44 -37.58
N LEU A 22 24.94 -55.70 -38.36
CA LEU A 22 24.74 -55.11 -39.69
C LEU A 22 24.64 -53.59 -39.56
N VAL A 23 25.76 -52.90 -39.74
CA VAL A 23 25.81 -51.43 -39.77
C VAL A 23 25.19 -50.96 -41.08
N ASP A 24 24.00 -50.39 -41.00
CA ASP A 24 23.35 -49.72 -42.12
C ASP A 24 24.20 -48.51 -42.56
N THR A 25 24.98 -48.70 -43.62
CA THR A 25 25.86 -47.70 -44.23
C THR A 25 25.16 -46.90 -45.31
N THR A 26 23.83 -46.93 -45.38
CA THR A 26 23.09 -46.17 -46.39
C THR A 26 23.13 -44.67 -46.08
N VAL A 27 23.83 -43.92 -46.93
CA VAL A 27 23.75 -42.45 -46.96
C VAL A 27 22.30 -42.09 -47.30
N ALA A 28 21.62 -41.36 -46.41
CA ALA A 28 20.23 -40.95 -46.59
C ALA A 28 20.05 -40.28 -47.96
N ILE A 29 19.33 -40.95 -48.87
CA ILE A 29 19.07 -40.45 -50.21
C ILE A 29 18.19 -39.20 -50.07
N PRO A 30 18.62 -38.03 -50.58
CA PRO A 30 17.80 -36.82 -50.51
C PRO A 30 16.55 -37.02 -51.37
N LEU A 31 15.41 -37.21 -50.72
CA LEU A 31 14.09 -37.28 -51.34
C LEU A 31 13.73 -35.94 -51.99
N ARG A 32 14.23 -35.71 -53.21
CA ARG A 32 13.85 -34.60 -54.10
C ARG A 32 12.54 -34.93 -54.83
N SER A 33 11.47 -35.10 -54.07
CA SER A 33 10.13 -35.13 -54.68
C SER A 33 9.55 -33.72 -54.70
N LYS A 34 8.84 -33.34 -55.77
CA LYS A 34 8.10 -32.06 -55.81
C LYS A 34 7.14 -31.90 -54.63
N ARG A 35 6.70 -33.00 -54.01
CA ARG A 35 5.80 -33.01 -52.85
C ARG A 35 6.54 -32.69 -51.54
N THR A 36 7.77 -33.17 -51.38
CA THR A 36 8.65 -32.86 -50.23
C THR A 36 9.18 -31.44 -50.33
N GLU A 37 9.53 -30.95 -51.52
CA GLU A 37 9.85 -29.54 -51.75
C GLU A 37 8.67 -28.61 -51.45
N ARG A 38 7.44 -28.96 -51.87
CA ARG A 38 6.25 -28.18 -51.52
C ARG A 38 6.00 -28.16 -50.00
N LYS A 39 6.21 -29.28 -49.30
CA LYS A 39 6.13 -29.33 -47.82
C LYS A 39 7.24 -28.53 -47.15
N HIS A 40 8.47 -28.59 -47.65
CA HIS A 40 9.59 -27.77 -47.15
C HIS A 40 9.38 -26.29 -47.42
N LYS A 41 8.91 -25.91 -48.60
CA LYS A 41 8.58 -24.52 -48.95
C LYS A 41 7.40 -24.00 -48.11
N LYS A 42 6.39 -24.84 -47.83
CA LYS A 42 5.29 -24.50 -46.90
C LYS A 42 5.77 -24.36 -45.46
N LYS A 43 6.68 -25.23 -45.00
CA LYS A 43 7.33 -25.09 -43.67
C LYS A 43 8.20 -23.83 -43.60
N GLN A 44 9.00 -23.54 -44.63
CA GLN A 44 9.84 -22.34 -44.70
C GLN A 44 9.03 -21.04 -44.78
N LEU A 45 7.87 -21.05 -45.45
CA LEU A 45 6.91 -19.93 -45.43
C LEU A 45 6.20 -19.78 -44.07
N SER A 46 6.04 -20.88 -43.32
CA SER A 46 5.48 -20.90 -41.96
C SER A 46 6.50 -20.54 -40.88
N THR A 47 7.80 -20.76 -41.12
CA THR A 47 8.92 -20.31 -40.29
C THR A 47 9.52 -19.01 -40.86
N LYS A 48 8.68 -18.09 -41.31
CA LYS A 48 9.13 -16.70 -41.38
C LYS A 48 9.33 -16.24 -39.93
N PRO A 49 10.49 -15.66 -39.57
CA PRO A 49 10.68 -15.11 -38.24
C PRO A 49 9.55 -14.12 -37.98
N ASN A 50 9.02 -14.14 -36.76
CA ASN A 50 7.92 -13.29 -36.29
C ASN A 50 8.03 -11.91 -36.95
N ALA A 51 7.01 -11.55 -37.72
CA ALA A 51 6.91 -10.23 -38.32
C ALA A 51 7.15 -9.17 -37.23
N ASP A 52 7.90 -8.11 -37.56
CA ASP A 52 8.09 -6.98 -36.65
C ASP A 52 6.75 -6.60 -36.02
N PRO A 53 6.69 -6.43 -34.68
CA PRO A 53 5.43 -6.16 -34.01
C PRO A 53 4.87 -4.84 -34.54
N LYS A 54 3.82 -4.92 -35.35
CA LYS A 54 3.15 -3.75 -35.96
C LYS A 54 2.45 -2.87 -34.93
N SER A 55 2.32 -3.34 -33.69
CA SER A 55 1.63 -2.68 -32.59
C SER A 55 2.23 -3.11 -31.26
N LEU A 56 2.20 -2.21 -30.27
CA LEU A 56 2.64 -2.46 -28.89
C LEU A 56 1.97 -3.71 -28.28
N PHE A 57 0.74 -4.02 -28.71
CA PHE A 57 -0.02 -5.18 -28.23
C PHE A 57 0.42 -6.53 -28.81
N HIS A 58 1.35 -6.54 -29.76
CA HIS A 58 1.98 -7.77 -30.26
C HIS A 58 3.28 -8.11 -29.51
N LEU A 59 3.67 -7.29 -28.53
CA LEU A 59 4.81 -7.60 -27.67
C LEU A 59 4.48 -8.75 -26.71
N PRO A 60 5.47 -9.59 -26.36
CA PRO A 60 5.37 -10.48 -25.20
C PRO A 60 4.98 -9.72 -23.94
N SER A 61 4.24 -10.37 -23.05
CA SER A 61 3.75 -9.80 -21.79
C SER A 61 4.86 -9.19 -20.95
N GLU A 62 6.03 -9.81 -20.96
CA GLU A 62 7.20 -9.43 -20.17
C GLU A 62 7.72 -8.06 -20.62
N LEU A 63 7.85 -7.86 -21.94
CA LEU A 63 8.29 -6.57 -22.49
C LEU A 63 7.26 -5.48 -22.27
N PHE A 64 5.97 -5.82 -22.33
CA PHE A 64 4.92 -4.86 -22.05
C PHE A 64 4.93 -4.44 -20.57
N LEU A 65 5.10 -5.38 -19.64
CA LEU A 65 5.26 -5.08 -18.21
C LEU A 65 6.49 -4.22 -17.92
N GLU A 66 7.62 -4.53 -18.57
CA GLU A 66 8.85 -3.74 -18.46
C GLU A 66 8.61 -2.29 -18.92
N ILE A 67 7.97 -2.10 -20.08
CA ILE A 67 7.61 -0.76 -20.57
C ILE A 67 6.72 -0.03 -19.56
N LEU A 68 5.70 -0.70 -19.01
CA LEU A 68 4.81 -0.12 -18.01
C LEU A 68 5.55 0.29 -16.74
N SER A 69 6.62 -0.41 -16.36
CA SER A 69 7.43 -0.10 -15.17
C SER A 69 8.17 1.25 -15.26
N TYR A 70 8.46 1.73 -16.48
CA TYR A 70 9.09 3.03 -16.71
C TYR A 70 8.09 4.19 -16.70
N LEU A 71 6.79 3.90 -16.83
CA LEU A 71 5.76 4.93 -16.87
C LEU A 71 5.44 5.50 -15.49
N ARG A 72 4.78 6.65 -15.49
CA ARG A 72 4.28 7.27 -14.25
C ARG A 72 2.93 6.66 -13.89
N PRO A 73 2.54 6.62 -12.61
CA PRO A 73 1.22 6.16 -12.22
C PRO A 73 0.07 6.86 -12.97
N SER A 74 0.19 8.18 -13.22
CA SER A 74 -0.76 8.93 -14.07
C SER A 74 -0.89 8.38 -15.48
N ASP A 75 0.22 8.02 -16.09
CA ASP A 75 0.26 7.57 -17.48
C ASP A 75 -0.30 6.15 -17.59
N ILE A 76 -0.10 5.32 -16.57
CA ILE A 76 -0.74 3.99 -16.46
C ILE A 76 -2.26 4.11 -16.39
N TYR A 77 -2.79 5.04 -15.58
CA TYR A 77 -4.23 5.30 -15.54
C TYR A 77 -4.76 5.77 -16.90
N ALA A 78 -4.02 6.66 -17.58
CA ALA A 78 -4.38 7.11 -18.92
C ALA A 78 -4.39 5.95 -19.93
N LEU A 79 -3.36 5.08 -19.92
CA LEU A 79 -3.30 3.88 -20.76
C LEU A 79 -4.44 2.90 -20.46
N SER A 80 -4.79 2.74 -19.18
CA SER A 80 -5.89 1.87 -18.74
C SER A 80 -7.26 2.35 -19.24
N CYS A 81 -7.36 3.60 -19.69
CA CYS A 81 -8.58 4.15 -20.28
C CYS A 81 -8.67 3.94 -21.81
N LEU A 82 -7.59 3.49 -22.46
CA LEU A 82 -7.57 3.31 -23.92
C LEU A 82 -8.33 2.06 -24.38
N SER A 83 -8.25 0.96 -23.63
CA SER A 83 -8.99 -0.26 -23.97
C SER A 83 -9.26 -1.13 -22.74
N LYS A 84 -10.33 -1.95 -22.83
CA LYS A 84 -10.68 -2.90 -21.77
C LYS A 84 -9.58 -3.94 -21.53
N ALA A 85 -8.97 -4.45 -22.60
CA ALA A 85 -7.90 -5.44 -22.52
C ALA A 85 -6.66 -4.90 -21.79
N VAL A 86 -6.26 -3.65 -22.07
CA VAL A 86 -5.15 -3.00 -21.35
C VAL A 86 -5.48 -2.80 -19.88
N ARG A 87 -6.72 -2.34 -19.59
CA ARG A 87 -7.17 -2.17 -18.20
C ARG A 87 -7.13 -3.48 -17.43
N GLU A 88 -7.66 -4.56 -17.99
CA GLU A 88 -7.65 -5.88 -17.37
C GLU A 88 -6.22 -6.40 -17.16
N PHE A 89 -5.35 -6.20 -18.15
CA PHE A 89 -3.93 -6.55 -18.05
C PHE A 89 -3.22 -5.77 -16.92
N VAL A 90 -3.43 -4.46 -16.83
CA VAL A 90 -2.84 -3.61 -15.80
C VAL A 90 -3.35 -4.00 -14.41
N LEU A 91 -4.66 -4.25 -14.26
CA LEU A 91 -5.25 -4.66 -12.98
C LEU A 91 -4.76 -6.05 -12.55
N ALA A 92 -4.62 -7.00 -13.48
CA ALA A 92 -4.10 -8.33 -13.18
C ALA A 92 -2.64 -8.31 -12.72
N ASN A 93 -1.84 -7.36 -13.22
CA ASN A 93 -0.40 -7.25 -12.92
C ASN A 93 -0.07 -6.04 -12.03
N GLU A 94 -1.08 -5.47 -11.37
CA GLU A 94 -0.96 -4.18 -10.67
C GLU A 94 0.16 -4.19 -9.62
N ILE A 95 0.23 -5.26 -8.84
CA ILE A 95 1.21 -5.43 -7.76
C ILE A 95 2.64 -5.38 -8.31
N PHE A 96 2.90 -6.09 -9.42
CA PHE A 96 4.23 -6.14 -10.03
C PHE A 96 4.63 -4.78 -10.60
N ILE A 97 3.75 -4.18 -11.42
CA ILE A 97 3.98 -2.87 -12.05
C ILE A 97 4.26 -1.82 -10.98
N CYS A 98 3.44 -1.77 -9.93
CA CYS A 98 3.60 -0.79 -8.87
C CYS A 98 4.85 -1.04 -8.02
N LYS A 99 5.23 -2.30 -7.78
CA LYS A 99 6.45 -2.63 -7.06
C LYS A 99 7.67 -2.04 -7.75
N GLU A 100 7.79 -2.22 -9.07
CA GLU A 100 8.90 -1.69 -9.86
C GLU A 100 8.88 -0.16 -9.95
N ILE A 101 7.72 0.44 -10.17
CA ILE A 101 7.60 1.91 -10.21
C ILE A 101 7.97 2.54 -8.88
N VAL A 102 7.46 1.99 -7.78
CA VAL A 102 7.69 2.55 -6.45
C VAL A 102 9.14 2.30 -6.00
N SER A 103 9.72 1.14 -6.30
CA SER A 103 11.13 0.84 -5.94
C SER A 103 12.10 1.78 -6.66
N TRP A 104 11.82 2.10 -7.92
CA TRP A 104 12.68 2.96 -8.73
C TRP A 104 12.41 4.45 -8.52
N ARG A 105 11.15 4.90 -8.58
CA ARG A 105 10.80 6.34 -8.53
C ARG A 105 10.60 6.88 -7.11
N TYR A 106 10.05 6.06 -6.22
CA TYR A 106 9.59 6.50 -4.89
C TYR A 106 10.21 5.73 -3.69
N PRO A 107 11.50 5.35 -3.70
CA PRO A 107 12.10 4.54 -2.62
C PRO A 107 12.06 5.21 -1.24
N ILE A 108 12.02 6.54 -1.16
CA ILE A 108 12.03 7.30 0.10
C ILE A 108 10.62 7.56 0.61
N LEU A 109 9.75 8.00 -0.29
CA LEU A 109 8.36 8.29 0.00
C LEU A 109 7.60 7.02 0.38
N LYS A 110 7.90 5.87 -0.23
CA LYS A 110 7.31 4.58 0.16
C LYS A 110 7.51 4.28 1.65
N LYS A 111 8.71 4.52 2.17
CA LYS A 111 9.06 4.26 3.58
C LYS A 111 8.39 5.27 4.53
N SER A 112 8.25 6.50 4.06
CA SER A 112 7.70 7.60 4.85
C SER A 112 6.16 7.56 4.90
N PHE A 113 5.53 7.04 3.85
CA PHE A 113 4.09 7.00 3.65
C PHE A 113 3.60 5.56 3.44
N PRO A 114 3.61 4.72 4.50
CA PRO A 114 3.05 3.38 4.41
C PRO A 114 1.55 3.44 4.11
N ARG A 115 1.02 2.37 3.52
CA ARG A 115 -0.41 2.25 3.24
C ARG A 115 -1.16 1.86 4.51
N PRO A 116 -2.34 2.44 4.78
CA PRO A 116 -3.23 1.89 5.79
C PRO A 116 -3.70 0.50 5.35
N VAL A 117 -3.80 -0.41 6.32
CA VAL A 117 -4.19 -1.80 6.09
C VAL A 117 -5.72 -1.90 6.05
N SER A 118 -6.25 -2.66 5.08
CA SER A 118 -7.69 -2.94 5.01
C SER A 118 -8.12 -3.80 6.20
N LEU A 119 -9.29 -3.51 6.78
CA LEU A 119 -9.78 -4.27 7.92
C LEU A 119 -10.03 -5.74 7.56
N SER A 120 -10.35 -6.04 6.30
CA SER A 120 -10.58 -7.42 5.82
C SER A 120 -9.35 -8.32 5.94
N SER A 121 -8.14 -7.75 5.86
CA SER A 121 -6.88 -8.48 6.04
C SER A 121 -6.48 -8.69 7.51
N VAL A 122 -7.18 -8.09 8.46
CA VAL A 122 -6.87 -8.20 9.89
C VAL A 122 -7.57 -9.40 10.52
N SER A 123 -6.89 -10.10 11.43
CA SER A 123 -7.44 -11.29 12.11
C SER A 123 -8.74 -10.96 12.88
N THR A 124 -9.64 -11.94 12.99
CA THR A 124 -10.95 -11.76 13.62
C THR A 124 -10.84 -11.30 15.08
N THR A 125 -9.87 -11.81 15.82
CA THR A 125 -9.59 -11.42 17.22
C THR A 125 -9.14 -9.96 17.32
N ALA A 126 -8.23 -9.53 16.42
CA ALA A 126 -7.80 -8.14 16.35
C ALA A 126 -8.94 -7.20 15.91
N ARG A 127 -9.83 -7.65 15.02
CA ARG A 127 -11.04 -6.88 14.63
C ARG A 127 -11.95 -6.64 15.83
N ALA A 128 -12.17 -7.62 16.69
CA ALA A 128 -12.92 -7.42 17.94
C ALA A 128 -12.27 -6.37 18.85
N ALA A 129 -10.92 -6.37 18.95
CA ALA A 129 -10.16 -5.36 19.71
C ALA A 129 -10.28 -3.95 19.14
N LEU A 130 -10.36 -3.84 17.81
CA LEU A 130 -10.50 -2.58 17.10
C LEU A 130 -11.89 -1.97 17.30
N HIS A 131 -12.92 -2.80 17.45
CA HIS A 131 -14.31 -2.38 17.61
C HIS A 131 -14.80 -2.28 19.05
N SER A 132 -13.97 -2.61 20.05
CA SER A 132 -14.40 -2.59 21.43
C SER A 132 -14.91 -1.20 21.86
N PRO A 133 -16.04 -1.12 22.59
CA PRO A 133 -16.62 0.16 22.99
C PRO A 133 -15.68 0.97 23.88
N ALA A 134 -14.92 0.29 24.76
CA ALA A 134 -13.89 0.91 25.60
C ALA A 134 -12.80 1.61 24.79
N ARG A 135 -12.48 1.11 23.61
CA ARG A 135 -11.55 1.78 22.70
C ARG A 135 -12.21 2.91 21.93
N GLN A 136 -13.42 2.69 21.43
CA GLN A 136 -14.17 3.69 20.67
C GLN A 136 -14.36 4.97 21.49
N SER A 137 -14.64 4.84 22.80
CA SER A 137 -14.76 5.97 23.72
C SER A 137 -13.43 6.66 23.99
N ASN A 138 -12.35 5.90 24.16
CA ASN A 138 -11.00 6.43 24.41
C ASN A 138 -10.32 6.99 23.15
N ARG A 139 -10.86 6.70 21.96
CA ARG A 139 -10.36 7.23 20.70
C ARG A 139 -10.76 8.70 20.58
N LYS A 140 -9.90 9.59 21.08
CA LYS A 140 -9.96 11.01 20.76
C LYS A 140 -9.83 11.16 19.24
N GLN A 141 -10.94 11.42 18.56
CA GLN A 141 -10.91 11.81 17.15
C GLN A 141 -10.20 13.17 17.10
N ALA A 142 -8.96 13.18 16.63
CA ALA A 142 -8.28 14.42 16.32
C ALA A 142 -9.13 15.14 15.27
N SER A 143 -9.75 16.24 15.65
CA SER A 143 -10.68 17.01 14.81
C SER A 143 -9.87 17.90 13.85
N TYR A 144 -9.17 17.27 12.90
CA TYR A 144 -8.53 18.00 11.82
C TYR A 144 -9.60 18.60 10.91
N GLN A 145 -9.45 19.87 10.56
CA GLN A 145 -10.36 20.51 9.60
C GLN A 145 -10.15 20.03 8.16
N HIS A 146 -8.98 19.45 7.88
CA HIS A 146 -8.53 19.11 6.53
C HIS A 146 -8.34 17.59 6.33
N ILE A 147 -8.75 16.75 7.30
CA ILE A 147 -8.64 15.29 7.21
C ILE A 147 -9.92 14.65 7.77
N SER A 148 -10.55 13.79 6.97
CA SER A 148 -11.63 12.92 7.45
C SER A 148 -11.05 11.77 8.26
N PRO A 149 -11.66 11.33 9.38
CA PRO A 149 -11.26 10.10 10.05
C PRO A 149 -11.49 8.86 9.17
N PRO A 150 -10.70 7.78 9.35
CA PRO A 150 -10.93 6.52 8.63
C PRO A 150 -12.19 5.82 9.14
N HIS A 151 -12.94 5.23 8.20
CA HIS A 151 -14.13 4.45 8.54
C HIS A 151 -13.74 3.15 9.27
N PRO A 152 -14.27 2.90 10.48
CA PRO A 152 -13.78 1.82 11.33
C PRO A 152 -14.05 0.43 10.79
N TYR A 153 -15.02 0.26 9.89
CA TYR A 153 -15.39 -1.04 9.32
C TYR A 153 -14.67 -1.38 8.00
N GLU A 154 -13.93 -0.43 7.42
CA GLU A 154 -13.26 -0.62 6.13
C GLU A 154 -11.74 -0.67 6.27
N VAL A 155 -11.20 0.18 7.15
CA VAL A 155 -9.76 0.38 7.33
C VAL A 155 -9.38 0.07 8.77
N CYS A 156 -8.23 -0.57 8.97
CA CYS A 156 -7.68 -0.78 10.29
C CYS A 156 -7.45 0.55 11.01
N THR A 157 -7.95 0.66 12.25
CA THR A 157 -7.87 1.86 13.07
C THR A 157 -6.80 1.77 14.17
N CYS A 158 -5.81 0.88 14.00
CA CYS A 158 -4.58 0.92 14.81
C CYS A 158 -3.86 2.26 14.66
N MET A 159 -2.95 2.57 15.58
CA MET A 159 -2.26 3.85 15.61
C MET A 159 -1.48 4.09 14.31
N THR A 160 -0.70 3.10 13.86
CA THR A 160 0.04 3.13 12.60
C THR A 160 -0.85 3.39 11.39
N CYS A 161 -1.98 2.68 11.26
CA CYS A 161 -2.90 2.88 10.13
C CYS A 161 -3.64 4.22 10.19
N THR A 162 -3.93 4.74 11.39
CA THR A 162 -4.51 6.07 11.56
C THR A 162 -3.52 7.16 11.13
N PHE A 163 -2.24 7.03 11.49
CA PHE A 163 -1.21 7.96 11.02
C PHE A 163 -0.97 7.87 9.51
N ALA A 164 -0.91 6.64 8.96
CA ALA A 164 -0.83 6.42 7.52
C ALA A 164 -2.00 7.10 6.78
N TRP A 165 -3.22 6.90 7.27
CA TRP A 165 -4.42 7.52 6.73
C TRP A 165 -4.34 9.07 6.75
N ASN A 166 -3.98 9.64 7.90
CA ASN A 166 -3.87 11.10 8.04
C ASN A 166 -2.81 11.67 7.09
N ASN A 167 -1.65 11.02 7.00
CA ASN A 167 -0.56 11.43 6.13
C ASN A 167 -0.94 11.36 4.64
N LEU A 168 -1.64 10.32 4.19
CA LEU A 168 -2.08 10.22 2.79
C LEU A 168 -3.16 11.26 2.45
N ASN A 169 -4.08 11.56 3.38
CA ASN A 169 -5.07 12.63 3.17
C ASN A 169 -4.41 14.01 3.11
N LEU A 170 -3.43 14.26 3.99
CA LEU A 170 -2.66 15.50 4.01
C LEU A 170 -1.92 15.72 2.67
N ILE A 171 -1.35 14.66 2.09
CA ILE A 171 -0.72 14.74 0.76
C ILE A 171 -1.70 15.26 -0.29
N LEU A 172 -2.91 14.71 -0.30
CA LEU A 172 -3.94 15.07 -1.28
C LEU A 172 -4.43 16.50 -1.07
N ASP A 173 -4.67 16.91 0.17
CA ASP A 173 -5.06 18.27 0.52
C ASP A 173 -3.97 19.28 0.16
N PHE A 174 -2.71 18.97 0.49
CA PHE A 174 -1.58 19.81 0.09
C PHE A 174 -1.47 19.93 -1.43
N ALA A 175 -1.62 18.83 -2.17
CA ALA A 175 -1.59 18.83 -3.63
C ALA A 175 -2.75 19.63 -4.24
N HIS A 176 -3.94 19.59 -3.64
CA HIS A 176 -5.10 20.38 -4.06
C HIS A 176 -4.83 21.89 -3.97
N PHE A 177 -4.16 22.34 -2.90
CA PHE A 177 -3.87 23.77 -2.68
C PHE A 177 -2.57 24.27 -3.32
N GLN A 178 -1.75 23.40 -3.92
CA GLN A 178 -0.52 23.80 -4.63
C GLN A 178 -0.68 24.94 -5.63
N PRO A 179 -1.74 25.00 -6.49
CA PRO A 179 -1.94 26.12 -7.40
C PRO A 179 -2.11 27.46 -6.69
N LYS A 180 -2.79 27.49 -5.53
CA LYS A 180 -2.97 28.70 -4.72
C LYS A 180 -1.66 29.13 -4.06
N LEU A 181 -0.92 28.17 -3.50
CA LEU A 181 0.40 28.41 -2.90
C LEU A 181 1.37 29.03 -3.92
N ARG A 182 1.39 28.51 -5.15
CA ARG A 182 2.23 29.03 -6.24
C ARG A 182 1.83 30.42 -6.71
N SER A 183 0.53 30.70 -6.75
CA SER A 183 0.01 32.01 -7.15
C SER A 183 -0.02 33.03 -6.00
N GLN A 184 0.46 32.64 -4.82
CA GLN A 184 0.42 33.44 -3.58
C GLN A 184 -1.00 33.89 -3.21
N GLN A 185 -2.00 33.11 -3.61
CA GLN A 185 -3.39 33.34 -3.23
C GLN A 185 -3.68 32.73 -1.87
N PRO A 186 -4.47 33.41 -1.02
CA PRO A 186 -4.82 32.87 0.29
C PRO A 186 -5.65 31.58 0.16
N ILE A 187 -5.24 30.56 0.91
CA ILE A 187 -6.01 29.34 1.14
C ILE A 187 -7.22 29.69 2.02
N PRO A 188 -8.43 29.19 1.69
CA PRO A 188 -9.60 29.37 2.53
C PRO A 188 -9.42 28.74 3.92
N ILE A 189 -9.51 29.58 4.96
CA ILE A 189 -9.48 29.15 6.35
C ILE A 189 -10.91 28.81 6.78
N VAL A 190 -11.09 27.63 7.37
CA VAL A 190 -12.38 27.20 7.92
C VAL A 190 -12.42 27.58 9.39
N ALA A 191 -13.45 28.33 9.82
CA ALA A 191 -13.58 28.68 11.23
C ALA A 191 -13.83 27.42 12.09
N ARG A 192 -13.39 27.46 13.35
CA ARG A 192 -13.58 26.33 14.27
C ARG A 192 -15.08 26.00 14.41
N GLY A 193 -15.42 24.72 14.35
CA GLY A 193 -16.79 24.23 14.45
C GLY A 193 -17.63 24.38 13.18
N GLN A 194 -17.10 24.98 12.11
CA GLN A 194 -17.77 25.05 10.82
C GLN A 194 -17.36 23.91 9.90
N HIS A 195 -18.33 23.42 9.13
CA HIS A 195 -18.14 22.37 8.14
C HIS A 195 -18.75 22.81 6.80
N PRO A 196 -18.11 23.75 6.08
CA PRO A 196 -18.67 24.24 4.83
C PRO A 196 -18.73 23.10 3.80
N ALA A 197 -19.77 23.11 2.97
CA ALA A 197 -20.07 22.01 2.05
C ALA A 197 -18.90 21.67 1.12
N TRP A 198 -18.19 22.68 0.60
CA TRP A 198 -17.00 22.49 -0.24
C TRP A 198 -15.90 21.70 0.47
N ASN A 199 -15.71 21.92 1.78
CA ASN A 199 -14.66 21.25 2.54
C ASN A 199 -15.05 19.81 2.81
N THR A 200 -16.30 19.56 3.22
CA THR A 200 -16.81 18.20 3.44
C THR A 200 -16.73 17.37 2.16
N GLN A 201 -17.07 17.95 1.01
CA GLN A 201 -16.92 17.29 -0.29
C GLN A 201 -15.45 16.95 -0.59
N LEU A 202 -14.54 17.93 -0.45
CA LEU A 202 -13.11 17.74 -0.67
C LEU A 202 -12.53 16.63 0.23
N LEU A 203 -12.93 16.60 1.51
CA LEU A 203 -12.51 15.55 2.44
C LEU A 203 -13.06 14.18 2.06
N GLY A 204 -14.30 14.11 1.57
CA GLY A 204 -14.90 12.87 1.06
C GLY A 204 -14.19 12.33 -0.18
N GLU A 205 -13.79 13.22 -1.09
CA GLU A 205 -12.99 12.89 -2.28
C GLU A 205 -11.62 12.34 -1.87
N HIS A 206 -10.90 13.02 -0.98
CA HIS A 206 -9.60 12.56 -0.47
C HIS A 206 -9.73 11.21 0.25
N ALA A 207 -10.71 11.06 1.14
CA ALA A 207 -10.95 9.82 1.86
C ALA A 207 -11.23 8.65 0.90
N THR A 208 -11.93 8.91 -0.21
CA THR A 208 -12.20 7.89 -1.24
C THR A 208 -10.92 7.45 -1.95
N VAL A 209 -10.04 8.39 -2.31
CA VAL A 209 -8.74 8.07 -2.92
C VAL A 209 -7.86 7.28 -1.95
N VAL A 210 -7.82 7.66 -0.67
CA VAL A 210 -7.02 6.95 0.35
C VAL A 210 -7.60 5.56 0.64
N ARG A 211 -8.94 5.41 0.68
CA ARG A 211 -9.61 4.10 0.78
C ARG A 211 -9.24 3.19 -0.38
N ASN A 212 -9.20 3.72 -1.60
CA ASN A 212 -8.76 2.97 -2.77
C ASN A 212 -7.28 2.58 -2.64
N ALA A 213 -6.42 3.48 -2.17
CA ALA A 213 -5.00 3.20 -1.94
C ALA A 213 -4.72 2.12 -0.89
N ALA A 214 -5.64 1.88 0.05
CA ALA A 214 -5.55 0.75 0.99
C ALA A 214 -5.64 -0.61 0.29
N HIS A 215 -6.33 -0.67 -0.86
CA HIS A 215 -6.58 -1.91 -1.62
C HIS A 215 -5.74 -2.00 -2.90
N SER A 216 -5.51 -0.87 -3.56
CA SER A 216 -4.84 -0.74 -4.86
C SER A 216 -3.43 -0.15 -4.67
N PRO A 217 -2.35 -0.92 -4.92
CA PRO A 217 -0.99 -0.41 -4.99
C PRO A 217 -0.82 0.76 -5.98
N LEU A 218 -1.56 0.77 -7.09
CA LEU A 218 -1.48 1.82 -8.10
C LEU A 218 -2.06 3.13 -7.60
N ALA A 219 -3.18 3.07 -6.87
CA ALA A 219 -3.76 4.24 -6.22
C ALA A 219 -2.79 4.83 -5.19
N HIS A 220 -2.09 3.99 -4.42
CA HIS A 220 -1.03 4.46 -3.51
C HIS A 220 0.13 5.11 -4.25
N ALA A 221 0.67 4.47 -5.29
CA ALA A 221 1.74 5.02 -6.12
C ALA A 221 1.34 6.39 -6.72
N ARG A 222 0.07 6.55 -7.10
CA ARG A 222 -0.48 7.82 -7.58
C ARG A 222 -0.47 8.91 -6.51
N ILE A 223 -0.81 8.59 -5.27
CA ILE A 223 -0.68 9.53 -4.14
C ILE A 223 0.79 9.95 -3.97
N LEU A 224 1.73 9.01 -4.02
CA LEU A 224 3.16 9.31 -3.93
C LEU A 224 3.63 10.23 -5.07
N GLN A 225 3.15 9.99 -6.30
CA GLN A 225 3.41 10.87 -7.44
C GLN A 225 2.91 12.30 -7.19
N HIS A 226 1.69 12.46 -6.67
CA HIS A 226 1.14 13.77 -6.29
C HIS A 226 1.99 14.46 -5.21
N HIS A 227 2.44 13.69 -4.22
CA HIS A 227 3.29 14.21 -3.17
C HIS A 227 4.63 14.69 -3.71
N LEU A 228 5.33 13.85 -4.48
CA LEU A 228 6.62 14.21 -5.07
C LEU A 228 6.50 15.50 -5.88
N ARG A 229 5.48 15.60 -6.75
CA ARG A 229 5.23 16.80 -7.55
C ARG A 229 5.01 18.03 -6.68
N SER A 230 4.17 17.93 -5.64
CA SER A 230 3.85 19.05 -4.75
C SER A 230 5.06 19.53 -3.96
N THR A 231 5.85 18.58 -3.45
CA THR A 231 7.09 18.82 -2.71
C THR A 231 8.18 19.42 -3.61
N THR A 232 8.38 18.89 -4.82
CA THR A 232 9.31 19.45 -5.82
C THR A 232 8.94 20.90 -6.15
N LEU A 233 7.66 21.18 -6.42
CA LEU A 233 7.20 22.54 -6.71
C LEU A 233 7.41 23.50 -5.54
N SER A 234 7.13 23.03 -4.31
CA SER A 234 7.29 23.84 -3.10
C SER A 234 8.76 24.15 -2.84
N VAL A 235 9.63 23.15 -2.89
CA VAL A 235 11.09 23.34 -2.74
C VAL A 235 11.64 24.29 -3.80
N ALA A 236 11.23 24.14 -5.07
CA ALA A 236 11.66 25.04 -6.15
C ALA A 236 11.22 26.49 -5.90
N HIS A 237 9.95 26.70 -5.50
CA HIS A 237 9.43 28.02 -5.15
C HIS A 237 10.19 28.64 -3.96
N HIS A 238 10.41 27.89 -2.89
CA HIS A 238 11.14 28.37 -1.72
C HIS A 238 12.64 28.58 -1.99
N ALA A 239 13.23 27.87 -2.95
CA ALA A 239 14.62 28.08 -3.39
C ALA A 239 14.77 29.38 -4.20
N ALA A 240 13.77 29.74 -5.01
CA ALA A 240 13.77 31.01 -5.76
C ALA A 240 13.64 32.25 -4.85
N ASN A 241 13.04 32.09 -3.66
CA ASN A 241 12.88 33.17 -2.69
C ASN A 241 14.19 33.42 -1.92
N ALA A 242 14.99 34.39 -2.39
CA ALA A 242 16.28 34.77 -1.81
C ALA A 242 16.21 35.25 -0.35
N SER A 243 15.06 35.77 0.09
CA SER A 243 14.83 36.20 1.48
C SER A 243 14.69 35.03 2.46
N ASN A 244 14.33 33.83 1.98
CA ASN A 244 14.18 32.65 2.82
C ASN A 244 15.56 32.02 3.15
N ARG A 245 16.00 32.18 4.40
CA ARG A 245 17.27 31.65 4.91
C ARG A 245 17.13 30.31 5.67
N ARG A 246 15.94 29.69 5.64
CA ARG A 246 15.71 28.41 6.33
C ARG A 246 16.56 27.28 5.74
N ARG A 247 16.78 26.23 6.52
CA ARG A 247 17.44 25.01 6.04
C ARG A 247 16.50 24.29 5.07
N ARG A 248 16.97 24.01 3.86
CA ARG A 248 16.19 23.44 2.76
C ARG A 248 16.71 22.07 2.35
N PHE A 249 15.86 21.31 1.68
CA PHE A 249 16.33 20.16 0.90
C PHE A 249 17.12 20.63 -0.31
N ARG A 250 18.23 19.93 -0.60
CA ARG A 250 19.06 20.21 -1.77
C ARG A 250 18.51 19.49 -2.99
N MET A 251 17.74 20.20 -3.81
CA MET A 251 17.20 19.72 -5.08
C MET A 251 17.88 20.45 -6.24
N THR A 252 18.32 19.71 -7.26
CA THR A 252 18.89 20.26 -8.50
C THR A 252 17.87 20.20 -9.64
N ALA A 253 18.11 20.95 -10.72
CA ALA A 253 17.27 20.89 -11.92
C ALA A 253 17.24 19.48 -12.57
N LYS A 254 18.28 18.66 -12.36
CA LYS A 254 18.31 17.26 -12.80
C LYS A 254 17.34 16.41 -11.97
N ASP A 255 17.30 16.62 -10.65
CA ASP A 255 16.41 15.91 -9.75
C ASP A 255 14.93 16.24 -10.04
N GLU A 256 14.64 17.50 -10.40
CA GLU A 256 13.30 17.89 -10.84
C GLU A 256 12.89 17.17 -12.14
N LYS A 257 13.79 17.11 -13.13
CA LYS A 257 13.54 16.43 -14.41
C LYS A 257 13.44 14.90 -14.30
N SER A 258 14.14 14.29 -13.35
CA SER A 258 14.10 12.83 -13.18
C SER A 258 12.77 12.35 -12.62
N GLU A 259 11.98 13.23 -11.98
CA GLU A 259 10.73 12.89 -11.31
C GLU A 259 10.89 11.68 -10.37
N THR A 260 12.01 11.66 -9.65
CA THR A 260 12.34 10.65 -8.63
C THR A 260 12.59 11.31 -7.28
N ASP A 261 12.38 10.56 -6.20
CA ASP A 261 12.45 11.11 -4.84
C ASP A 261 13.84 11.03 -4.19
N HIS A 262 14.86 10.51 -4.88
CA HIS A 262 16.20 10.26 -4.32
C HIS A 262 16.84 11.47 -3.62
N TRP A 263 16.56 12.68 -4.09
CA TRP A 263 17.08 13.91 -3.50
C TRP A 263 16.56 14.16 -2.07
N LEU A 264 15.40 13.60 -1.69
CA LEU A 264 14.88 13.63 -0.32
C LEU A 264 15.72 12.78 0.65
N GLY A 265 16.65 11.96 0.14
CA GLY A 265 17.56 11.15 0.92
C GLY A 265 18.80 11.91 1.38
N ARG A 266 19.04 13.09 0.78
CA ARG A 266 20.09 14.01 1.21
C ARG A 266 19.72 14.63 2.56
N SER A 267 20.71 15.25 3.20
CA SER A 267 20.47 16.00 4.44
C SER A 267 19.47 17.14 4.20
N GLY A 268 18.51 17.28 5.11
CA GLY A 268 17.43 18.27 5.02
C GLY A 268 16.80 18.57 6.38
N PRO A 269 15.84 19.50 6.45
CA PRO A 269 15.10 19.77 7.68
C PRO A 269 14.28 18.53 8.09
N PRO A 270 14.21 18.20 9.39
CA PRO A 270 13.33 17.14 9.86
C PRO A 270 11.85 17.58 9.74
N SER A 271 10.98 16.65 9.38
CA SER A 271 9.53 16.86 9.35
C SER A 271 8.91 16.39 10.68
N THR A 272 9.28 17.05 11.78
CA THR A 272 8.86 16.63 13.13
C THR A 272 7.40 16.97 13.41
N ASP A 273 6.94 18.12 12.94
CA ASP A 273 5.62 18.66 13.30
C ASP A 273 4.59 18.42 12.21
N PHE A 274 3.51 17.72 12.59
CA PHE A 274 2.37 17.49 11.71
C PHE A 274 1.68 18.81 11.31
N PRO A 275 1.36 19.03 10.02
CA PRO A 275 0.58 20.20 9.60
C PRO A 275 -0.86 20.19 10.12
N TRP A 276 -1.10 20.74 11.33
CA TRP A 276 -2.43 20.71 11.97
C TRP A 276 -3.51 21.56 11.27
N SER A 277 -3.12 22.60 10.53
CA SER A 277 -3.98 23.49 9.75
C SER A 277 -3.37 23.76 8.37
N ARG A 278 -4.20 24.24 7.44
CA ARG A 278 -3.75 24.61 6.09
C ARG A 278 -2.82 25.82 6.07
N ASP A 279 -2.81 26.62 7.12
CA ASP A 279 -1.87 27.75 7.27
C ASP A 279 -0.42 27.26 7.34
N HIS A 280 -0.18 26.04 7.83
CA HIS A 280 1.16 25.46 7.82
C HIS A 280 1.67 25.19 6.41
N TYR A 281 0.80 25.11 5.39
CA TYR A 281 1.21 24.78 4.02
C TYR A 281 2.09 25.87 3.40
N TYR A 282 1.94 27.14 3.79
CA TYR A 282 2.79 28.23 3.28
C TYR A 282 4.26 28.08 3.67
N MET A 283 4.53 27.38 4.79
CA MET A 283 5.88 27.16 5.29
C MET A 283 6.38 25.73 5.02
N LEU A 284 5.54 24.90 4.38
CA LEU A 284 5.80 23.49 4.16
C LEU A 284 6.54 23.29 2.84
N GLU A 285 7.86 23.14 2.91
CA GLU A 285 8.66 22.80 1.73
C GLU A 285 8.48 21.32 1.34
N ALA A 286 8.56 20.44 2.34
CA ALA A 286 8.39 19.00 2.17
C ALA A 286 7.82 18.40 3.47
N TRP A 287 6.77 17.60 3.34
CA TRP A 287 6.28 16.76 4.43
C TRP A 287 6.79 15.35 4.21
N VAL A 288 7.70 14.85 5.05
CA VAL A 288 8.20 13.48 4.92
C VAL A 288 8.30 12.86 6.33
N PRO A 289 7.19 12.31 6.85
CA PRO A 289 7.09 11.79 8.22
C PRO A 289 7.77 10.43 8.37
N ASN A 290 7.66 9.85 9.56
CA ASN A 290 8.15 8.50 9.88
C ASN A 290 9.66 8.33 9.63
N ARG A 291 10.43 9.42 9.74
CA ARG A 291 11.89 9.38 9.66
C ARG A 291 12.55 10.40 10.58
N GLY A 292 13.76 10.10 11.03
CA GLY A 292 14.62 10.99 11.79
C GLY A 292 16.02 11.04 11.19
N TRP A 293 16.67 12.21 11.25
CA TRP A 293 18.06 12.34 10.78
C TRP A 293 19.01 11.83 11.86
N ASN A 294 19.77 10.77 11.57
CA ASN A 294 20.85 10.32 12.43
C ASN A 294 22.14 11.05 12.04
N GLY A 295 22.58 11.98 12.89
CA GLY A 295 23.81 12.75 12.66
C GLY A 295 25.10 11.94 12.69
N GLN A 296 25.13 10.83 13.45
CA GLN A 296 26.31 9.97 13.55
C GLN A 296 26.48 9.09 12.31
N GLU A 297 25.39 8.51 11.81
CA GLU A 297 25.41 7.64 10.62
C GLU A 297 25.26 8.44 9.31
N GLY A 298 24.94 9.73 9.38
CA GLY A 298 24.76 10.59 8.20
C GLY A 298 23.59 10.16 7.31
N ARG A 299 22.57 9.49 7.85
CA ARG A 299 21.44 8.94 7.10
C ARG A 299 20.10 9.17 7.79
N TRP A 300 19.02 9.06 7.01
CA TRP A 300 17.66 9.01 7.52
C TRP A 300 17.37 7.62 8.09
N MET A 301 16.92 7.57 9.34
CA MET A 301 16.35 6.40 9.99
C MET A 301 14.84 6.42 9.81
N TYR A 302 14.23 5.29 9.47
CA TYR A 302 12.79 5.18 9.22
C TYR A 302 12.12 4.37 10.32
N LEU A 303 10.82 4.63 10.50
CA LEU A 303 9.98 3.78 11.33
C LEU A 303 9.91 2.35 10.76
N ASP A 304 9.87 1.35 11.64
CA ASP A 304 9.88 -0.06 11.24
C ASP A 304 8.57 -0.50 10.56
N GLU A 305 8.68 -1.36 9.54
CA GLU A 305 7.55 -1.94 8.82
C GLU A 305 6.69 -2.84 9.73
N ALA A 306 7.28 -3.42 10.78
CA ALA A 306 6.57 -4.27 11.75
C ALA A 306 5.71 -3.50 12.77
N MET A 307 5.66 -2.16 12.71
CA MET A 307 4.85 -1.35 13.64
C MET A 307 3.36 -1.70 13.64
N HIS A 308 2.79 -2.00 12.46
CA HIS A 308 1.39 -2.39 12.38
C HIS A 308 1.10 -3.64 13.21
N SER A 309 1.93 -4.69 13.06
CA SER A 309 1.75 -5.94 13.80
C SER A 309 1.89 -5.71 15.30
N ARG A 310 2.90 -4.94 15.72
CA ARG A 310 3.12 -4.59 17.14
C ARG A 310 1.96 -3.80 17.74
N ASP A 311 1.39 -2.85 16.99
CA ASP A 311 0.21 -2.11 17.43
C ASP A 311 -0.98 -3.07 17.64
N ILE A 312 -1.18 -4.02 16.73
CA ILE A 312 -2.28 -4.99 16.83
C ILE A 312 -2.10 -5.92 18.04
N GLU A 313 -0.89 -6.43 18.26
CA GLU A 313 -0.56 -7.27 19.42
C GLU A 313 -0.81 -6.53 20.73
N MET A 314 -0.35 -5.27 20.83
CA MET A 314 -0.59 -4.42 22.00
C MET A 314 -2.09 -4.21 22.27
N LEU A 315 -2.89 -4.02 21.21
CA LEU A 315 -4.33 -3.85 21.31
C LEU A 315 -5.05 -5.13 21.77
N GLN A 316 -4.60 -6.29 21.32
CA GLN A 316 -5.12 -7.57 21.79
C GLN A 316 -4.79 -7.81 23.26
N HIS A 317 -3.57 -7.48 23.68
CA HIS A 317 -3.16 -7.54 25.09
C HIS A 317 -4.01 -6.60 25.97
N TRP A 318 -4.22 -5.35 25.54
CA TRP A 318 -5.06 -4.39 26.29
C TRP A 318 -6.53 -4.81 26.37
N MET A 319 -7.07 -5.47 25.35
CA MET A 319 -8.43 -6.00 25.42
C MET A 319 -8.60 -6.95 26.63
N GLY A 320 -7.65 -7.88 26.84
CA GLY A 320 -7.67 -8.78 27.99
C GLY A 320 -7.70 -8.03 29.32
N THR A 321 -6.85 -7.00 29.45
CA THR A 321 -6.84 -6.19 30.68
C THR A 321 -8.13 -5.39 30.90
N TRP A 322 -8.79 -4.91 29.84
CA TRP A 322 -10.06 -4.17 29.94
C TRP A 322 -11.24 -5.09 30.24
N THR A 323 -11.27 -6.31 29.69
CA THR A 323 -12.29 -7.29 30.04
C THR A 323 -12.18 -7.72 31.49
N ASP A 324 -10.97 -7.91 32.00
CA ASP A 324 -10.73 -8.27 33.40
C ASP A 324 -11.16 -7.13 34.34
N GLN A 325 -10.83 -5.88 34.01
CA GLN A 325 -11.25 -4.70 34.80
C GLN A 325 -12.77 -4.47 34.77
N ALA A 326 -13.43 -4.72 33.64
CA ALA A 326 -14.89 -4.61 33.54
C ALA A 326 -15.59 -5.68 34.40
N GLN A 327 -15.08 -6.93 34.40
CA GLN A 327 -15.61 -8.01 35.24
C GLN A 327 -15.39 -7.77 36.74
N VAL A 328 -14.27 -7.16 37.13
CA VAL A 328 -14.02 -6.78 38.52
C VAL A 328 -14.96 -5.67 38.99
N ARG A 329 -15.27 -4.69 38.11
CA ARG A 329 -16.26 -3.64 38.42
C ARG A 329 -17.68 -4.20 38.58
N ASP A 330 -18.11 -5.08 37.68
CA ASP A 330 -19.43 -5.72 37.75
C ASP A 330 -19.60 -6.61 38.99
N ARG A 331 -18.50 -7.23 39.48
CA ARG A 331 -18.52 -8.01 40.73
C ARG A 331 -18.51 -7.12 41.99
N GLY A 332 -17.86 -5.96 41.94
CA GLY A 332 -17.80 -5.02 43.06
C GLY A 332 -19.11 -4.23 43.28
N GLU A 333 -19.90 -4.00 42.23
CA GLU A 333 -21.20 -3.32 42.34
C GLU A 333 -22.35 -4.27 42.75
N GLY A 334 -22.10 -5.59 42.83
CA GLY A 334 -23.06 -6.61 43.26
C GLY A 334 -23.07 -6.91 44.77
N GLU A 335 -22.15 -6.36 45.56
CA GLU A 335 -22.00 -6.66 47.00
C GLU A 335 -22.38 -5.50 47.95
N GLU A 336 -22.80 -4.34 47.45
CA GLU A 336 -23.27 -3.21 48.29
C GLU A 336 -24.79 -2.98 48.17
N HIS A 337 -25.65 -3.96 48.50
CA HIS A 337 -27.02 -3.64 48.91
C HIS A 337 -27.81 -4.80 49.58
N ASP A 338 -27.38 -5.33 50.72
CA ASP A 338 -28.34 -5.84 51.73
C ASP A 338 -27.60 -6.08 53.06
N ASP A 339 -27.79 -5.20 54.05
CA ASP A 339 -28.01 -5.63 55.43
C ASP A 339 -28.17 -4.42 56.37
N GLY A 340 -29.26 -4.44 57.15
CA GLY A 340 -29.21 -3.90 58.51
C GLY A 340 -29.99 -2.63 58.83
N ARG A 341 -31.21 -2.47 58.31
CA ARG A 341 -32.18 -1.56 58.91
C ARG A 341 -32.76 -2.20 60.19
N GLN A 342 -32.09 -2.04 61.33
CA GLN A 342 -32.70 -2.23 62.66
C GLN A 342 -32.10 -1.23 63.67
N ASN A 343 -32.89 -0.23 64.05
CA ASN A 343 -33.04 0.13 65.46
C ASN A 343 -34.28 1.01 65.64
N GLU A 344 -35.29 0.40 66.24
CA GLU A 344 -36.49 1.04 66.77
C GLU A 344 -36.17 1.68 68.14
N THR A 345 -36.57 2.95 68.27
CA THR A 345 -37.25 3.59 69.41
C THR A 345 -36.84 3.28 70.86
N ALA A 346 -36.55 4.33 71.65
CA ALA A 346 -37.45 4.83 72.70
C ALA A 346 -36.87 6.07 73.45
N THR A 347 -37.71 7.13 73.59
CA THR A 347 -37.94 8.04 74.75
C THR A 347 -36.76 8.78 75.43
N GLU A 348 -36.80 10.02 75.93
CA GLU A 348 -37.82 11.06 76.13
C GLU A 348 -37.13 12.35 76.65
N SER A 349 -37.72 13.51 76.33
CA SER A 349 -37.86 14.72 77.16
C SER A 349 -36.75 15.81 77.32
N SER A 350 -37.24 17.05 77.11
CA SER A 350 -36.84 18.35 77.67
C SER A 350 -35.54 18.98 77.14
N ALA A 351 -35.38 20.28 76.89
CA ALA A 351 -36.14 21.50 77.19
C ALA A 351 -35.73 22.58 76.13
N VAL A 352 -36.63 23.45 75.64
CA VAL A 352 -36.76 24.89 76.03
C VAL A 352 -35.40 25.62 76.08
N GLN A 353 -35.07 26.63 75.28
CA GLN A 353 -35.64 27.99 75.32
C GLN A 353 -35.00 28.90 74.23
N THR A 354 -35.85 29.76 73.63
CA THR A 354 -35.62 31.09 73.01
C THR A 354 -34.59 31.30 71.91
#